data_AF-A0A537VA74-F1
#
_entry.id   AF-A0A537VA74-F1
#
_cell.length_a   1.000
_cell.length_b   1.000
_cell.length_c   1.000
_cell.angle_alpha   90.00
_cell.angle_beta   90.00
_cell.angle_gamma   90.00
#
_symmetry.space_group_name_H-M   'P 1'
#
loop_
_entity.id
_entity.type
_entity.pdbx_description
1 polymer ?
#
loop_
_entity_poly.entity_id
_entity_poly.type
_entity_poly.pdbx_seq_one_letter_code
_entity_poly.pdbx_strand_id
1 'polypeptide(L)'
;MRRVRIAGEGLAFLLALAAFVALVPANASAVTAGPHPSILIDGDSSFTALNGVTGGNGTAADPYVIDGWNISDDSQTAIEIRNTRAPFVIRSVTVTGGGGADGVALTNVFNGRIESSGFDTRARCIRMDSSGGITVQANNLYNCLVAGVSVSRSRQVVVRSNLVSGSGEGIVTVSSSDSALVDNRVIGAFGTGIRSESMSNLSMLGNFVGYTIYGDGINLVGGTEGNLSGNHLDSNARFGVVVNGFRHLTVANNTFTSDGLMIHTISYGEIDFDRISADNVVNGLPLLVYHNCASAVIDGAPVGELIIAQCSRVRVTNVTITNSDVGILTYAMANSIIENNQLVGNHGYGVYLQASSDSIVRGNNVSDNSDTGIYLDTCVSIDISDNALASNGHGISVWDTGPLSVRRNVVRNSALGGIIASGVGMVFEDNQVIEAGVTIWISMATTLRRNSFEGGGINFWRDTALTLVDNRFVNGSLFFSEDDDQQAGG
;
A
#
# COMPACT_ATOMS: atom_id res chain seq x y z
N MET A 1 34.51 1.24 35.25
CA MET A 1 33.45 2.27 35.17
C MET A 1 33.84 3.33 34.14
N ARG A 2 33.43 3.14 32.88
CA ARG A 2 33.52 4.15 31.82
C ARG A 2 32.13 4.25 31.20
N ARG A 3 31.53 5.43 31.31
CA ARG A 3 30.21 5.77 30.75
C ARG A 3 30.33 5.88 29.24
N VAL A 4 29.55 5.10 28.51
CA VAL A 4 29.32 5.29 27.07
C VAL A 4 28.25 6.35 26.91
N ARG A 5 28.57 7.44 26.20
CA ARG A 5 27.62 8.44 25.71
C ARG A 5 26.98 7.86 24.45
N ILE A 6 25.68 7.63 24.49
CA ILE A 6 24.87 7.41 23.29
C ILE A 6 24.48 8.80 22.81
N ALA A 7 24.91 9.17 21.60
CA ALA A 7 24.58 10.44 20.97
C ALA A 7 23.16 10.34 20.42
N GLY A 8 22.35 11.38 20.67
CA GLY A 8 20.92 11.38 20.41
C GLY A 8 20.57 11.38 18.92
N GLU A 9 19.80 10.38 18.51
CA GLU A 9 18.91 10.41 17.34
C GLU A 9 17.49 9.92 17.68
N GLY A 10 17.16 9.82 18.98
CA GLY A 10 15.85 9.37 19.47
C GLY A 10 14.81 10.46 19.74
N LEU A 11 15.03 11.70 19.29
CA LEU A 11 14.18 12.86 19.64
C LEU A 11 13.60 13.61 18.44
N ALA A 12 13.68 13.04 17.23
CA ALA A 12 13.00 13.58 16.04
C ALA A 12 11.61 12.94 15.81
N PHE A 13 11.33 11.80 16.43
CA PHE A 13 10.09 11.04 16.22
C PHE A 13 8.90 11.46 17.11
N LEU A 14 9.11 12.42 18.03
CA LEU A 14 8.09 12.89 18.99
C LEU A 14 7.64 14.33 18.75
N LEU A 15 8.21 15.03 17.76
CA LEU A 15 7.86 16.42 17.41
C LEU A 15 7.09 16.56 16.09
N ALA A 16 6.98 15.51 15.28
CA ALA A 16 6.14 15.51 14.06
C ALA A 16 4.64 15.34 14.35
N LEU A 17 4.26 14.82 15.54
CA LEU A 17 2.84 14.66 15.91
C LEU A 17 2.17 15.98 16.36
N ALA A 18 2.94 17.04 16.58
CA ALA A 18 2.43 18.30 17.16
C ALA A 18 2.13 19.41 16.12
N ALA A 19 2.46 19.21 14.84
CA ALA A 19 2.30 20.26 13.81
C ALA A 19 1.16 20.01 12.79
N PHE A 20 0.46 18.87 12.87
CA PHE A 20 -0.69 18.56 12.02
C PHE A 20 -2.05 18.61 12.76
N VAL A 21 -2.19 19.54 13.71
CA VAL A 21 -3.50 20.01 14.16
C VAL A 21 -3.89 21.21 13.28
N ALA A 22 -4.08 20.97 11.99
CA ALA A 22 -4.57 22.00 11.07
C ALA A 22 -6.06 21.76 10.79
N LEU A 23 -6.88 22.58 11.46
CA LEU A 23 -8.29 22.87 11.22
C LEU A 23 -9.21 21.64 11.07
N VAL A 24 -9.72 21.16 12.21
CA VAL A 24 -11.13 20.73 12.25
C VAL A 24 -11.95 21.99 11.91
N PRO A 25 -12.76 22.02 10.83
CA PRO A 25 -13.74 23.06 10.70
C PRO A 25 -14.61 22.96 11.94
N ALA A 26 -14.58 23.98 12.78
CA ALA A 26 -15.56 24.16 13.83
C ALA A 26 -16.92 24.35 13.14
N ASN A 27 -17.58 23.25 12.82
CA ASN A 27 -18.94 23.31 12.31
C ASN A 27 -19.82 23.79 13.46
N ALA A 28 -20.53 24.87 13.14
CA ALA A 28 -21.43 25.62 13.98
C ALA A 28 -22.26 24.71 14.90
N SER A 29 -22.48 25.17 16.13
CA SER A 29 -23.42 24.58 17.07
C SER A 29 -24.79 24.38 16.41
N ALA A 30 -25.03 23.18 15.90
CA ALA A 30 -26.36 22.72 15.55
C ALA A 30 -27.16 22.62 16.85
N VAL A 31 -28.37 23.18 16.84
CA VAL A 31 -29.35 22.93 17.90
C VAL A 31 -29.58 21.41 17.93
N THR A 32 -29.13 20.76 18.99
CA THR A 32 -29.32 19.32 19.18
C THR A 32 -30.81 19.04 19.43
N ALA A 33 -31.40 18.15 18.63
CA ALA A 33 -32.77 17.68 18.80
C ALA A 33 -32.94 16.88 20.10
N GLY A 34 -31.83 16.46 20.71
CA GLY A 34 -31.77 15.75 21.99
C GLY A 34 -31.29 14.31 21.82
N PRO A 35 -31.27 13.51 22.89
CA PRO A 35 -30.96 12.08 22.81
C PRO A 35 -32.07 11.33 22.06
N HIS A 36 -31.69 10.32 21.27
CA HIS A 36 -32.62 9.41 20.59
C HIS A 36 -32.12 7.97 20.71
N PRO A 37 -33.00 6.95 20.89
CA PRO A 37 -32.62 5.54 20.77
C PRO A 37 -32.14 5.20 19.36
N SER A 38 -31.75 3.94 19.10
CA SER A 38 -31.48 3.47 17.74
C SER A 38 -32.68 3.73 16.82
N ILE A 39 -32.40 4.09 15.56
CA ILE A 39 -33.40 4.35 14.53
C ILE A 39 -33.41 3.18 13.55
N LEU A 40 -34.58 2.61 13.31
CA LEU A 40 -34.79 1.61 12.27
C LEU A 40 -35.84 2.10 11.27
N ILE A 41 -35.44 2.17 10.00
CA ILE A 41 -36.31 2.43 8.87
C ILE A 41 -36.30 1.20 7.97
N ASP A 42 -37.40 0.46 7.94
CA ASP A 42 -37.62 -0.64 6.99
C ASP A 42 -38.73 -0.28 6.02
N GLY A 43 -38.35 0.12 4.81
CA GLY A 43 -39.25 0.61 3.78
C GLY A 43 -39.83 2.02 4.02
N ASP A 44 -40.48 2.56 2.99
CA ASP A 44 -40.91 3.96 2.94
C ASP A 44 -41.90 4.33 4.05
N SER A 45 -42.77 3.40 4.46
CA SER A 45 -43.76 3.63 5.53
C SER A 45 -43.14 3.76 6.91
N SER A 46 -41.89 3.34 7.09
CA SER A 46 -41.19 3.44 8.38
C SER A 46 -40.59 4.82 8.62
N PHE A 47 -40.59 5.73 7.63
CA PHE A 47 -40.21 7.13 7.83
C PHE A 47 -41.28 7.89 8.62
N THR A 48 -41.24 7.74 9.95
CA THR A 48 -42.18 8.34 10.88
C THR A 48 -41.45 9.18 11.93
N ALA A 49 -42.16 10.10 12.58
CA ALA A 49 -41.59 10.88 13.68
C ALA A 49 -41.08 10.03 14.84
N LEU A 50 -41.69 8.85 15.08
CA LEU A 50 -41.23 7.88 16.08
C LEU A 50 -39.86 7.29 15.72
N ASN A 51 -39.59 7.13 14.42
CA ASN A 51 -38.32 6.61 13.91
C ASN A 51 -37.36 7.76 13.56
N GLY A 52 -37.37 8.84 14.34
CA GLY A 52 -36.41 9.94 14.25
C GLY A 52 -36.57 10.87 13.05
N VAL A 53 -37.63 10.76 12.25
CA VAL A 53 -37.89 11.71 11.15
C VAL A 53 -38.36 13.06 11.72
N THR A 54 -37.63 14.12 11.44
CA THR A 54 -37.91 15.48 11.93
C THR A 54 -38.59 16.35 10.87
N GLY A 55 -38.62 15.92 9.61
CA GLY A 55 -39.28 16.64 8.53
C GLY A 55 -39.20 15.95 7.18
N GLY A 56 -39.74 16.61 6.16
CA GLY A 56 -39.78 16.14 4.77
C GLY A 56 -40.87 15.12 4.48
N ASN A 57 -41.12 14.89 3.19
CA ASN A 57 -42.16 13.97 2.70
C ASN A 57 -41.64 12.83 1.81
N GLY A 58 -40.31 12.69 1.69
CA GLY A 58 -39.69 11.61 0.94
C GLY A 58 -39.73 11.78 -0.58
N THR A 59 -39.93 13.01 -1.07
CA THR A 59 -39.77 13.32 -2.49
C THR A 59 -38.37 13.84 -2.78
N ALA A 60 -37.94 13.88 -4.05
CA ALA A 60 -36.63 14.43 -4.41
C ALA A 60 -36.48 15.92 -4.05
N ALA A 61 -37.59 16.68 -4.07
CA ALA A 61 -37.62 18.08 -3.69
C ALA A 61 -37.72 18.30 -2.18
N ASP A 62 -38.24 17.32 -1.44
CA ASP A 62 -38.47 17.38 0.00
C ASP A 62 -38.18 16.00 0.64
N PRO A 63 -36.90 15.59 0.70
CA PRO A 63 -36.49 14.28 1.21
C PRO A 63 -36.83 14.14 2.69
N TYR A 64 -37.06 12.92 3.18
CA TYR A 64 -37.19 12.68 4.61
C TYR A 64 -35.94 13.14 5.36
N VAL A 65 -36.10 13.77 6.52
CA VAL A 65 -35.00 14.37 7.27
C VAL A 65 -34.88 13.70 8.62
N ILE A 66 -33.67 13.23 8.95
CA ILE A 66 -33.24 12.81 10.29
C ILE A 66 -32.15 13.80 10.71
N ASP A 67 -32.45 14.69 11.66
CA ASP A 67 -31.63 15.87 11.99
C ASP A 67 -31.36 16.01 13.48
N GLY A 68 -30.11 16.25 13.85
CA GLY A 68 -29.75 16.81 15.17
C GLY A 68 -29.77 15.82 16.35
N TRP A 69 -29.99 14.53 16.11
CA TRP A 69 -30.05 13.52 17.17
C TRP A 69 -28.68 13.17 17.76
N ASN A 70 -28.66 12.91 19.07
CA ASN A 70 -27.55 12.25 19.75
C ASN A 70 -27.94 10.80 20.06
N ILE A 71 -27.24 9.84 19.45
CA ILE A 71 -27.55 8.42 19.58
C ILE A 71 -26.37 7.73 20.27
N SER A 72 -26.64 7.14 21.43
CA SER A 72 -25.66 6.41 22.21
C SER A 72 -26.21 5.07 22.66
N ASP A 73 -26.09 4.06 21.80
CA ASP A 73 -26.45 2.66 22.09
C ASP A 73 -25.29 1.77 21.60
N ASP A 74 -24.85 0.86 22.44
CA ASP A 74 -23.75 -0.06 22.20
C ASP A 74 -24.21 -1.42 21.67
N SER A 75 -25.51 -1.73 21.72
CA SER A 75 -26.03 -3.06 21.39
C SER A 75 -26.56 -3.22 19.96
N GLN A 76 -26.86 -2.11 19.27
CA GLN A 76 -27.49 -2.10 17.94
C GLN A 76 -26.88 -1.02 17.04
N THR A 77 -27.11 -1.15 15.74
CA THR A 77 -26.77 -0.09 14.78
C THR A 77 -27.52 1.19 15.17
N ALA A 78 -26.82 2.33 15.24
CA ALA A 78 -27.45 3.57 15.69
C ALA A 78 -28.53 4.07 14.71
N ILE A 79 -28.27 4.01 13.39
CA ILE A 79 -29.26 4.28 12.35
C ILE A 79 -29.19 3.16 11.30
N GLU A 80 -30.21 2.32 11.25
CA GLU A 80 -30.38 1.29 10.22
C GLU A 80 -31.50 1.70 9.26
N ILE A 81 -31.17 1.79 7.96
CA ILE A 81 -32.15 2.03 6.90
C ILE A 81 -32.05 0.90 5.89
N ARG A 82 -33.18 0.30 5.53
CA ARG A 82 -33.25 -0.77 4.56
C ARG A 82 -34.49 -0.71 3.68
N ASN A 83 -34.37 -1.29 2.49
CA ASN A 83 -35.48 -1.53 1.55
C ASN A 83 -36.27 -0.28 1.13
N THR A 84 -35.59 0.83 0.88
CA THR A 84 -36.24 2.08 0.47
C THR A 84 -35.56 2.71 -0.74
N ARG A 85 -36.37 3.40 -1.55
CA ARG A 85 -35.90 4.28 -2.63
C ARG A 85 -36.30 5.74 -2.40
N ALA A 86 -37.06 6.01 -1.34
CA ALA A 86 -37.48 7.36 -0.98
C ALA A 86 -36.24 8.19 -0.62
N PRO A 87 -36.06 9.38 -1.21
CA PRO A 87 -34.98 10.29 -0.82
C PRO A 87 -35.00 10.64 0.66
N PHE A 88 -33.83 10.63 1.29
CA PHE A 88 -33.65 11.00 2.69
C PHE A 88 -32.31 11.69 2.95
N VAL A 89 -32.23 12.42 4.06
CA VAL A 89 -31.04 13.09 4.56
C VAL A 89 -30.87 12.78 6.05
N ILE A 90 -29.73 12.22 6.41
CA ILE A 90 -29.23 12.15 7.79
C ILE A 90 -28.24 13.31 7.95
N ARG A 91 -28.50 14.23 8.88
CA ARG A 91 -27.60 15.36 9.11
C ARG A 91 -27.51 15.81 10.56
N SER A 92 -26.43 16.50 10.90
CA SER A 92 -26.19 17.05 12.25
C SER A 92 -26.29 16.00 13.37
N VAL A 93 -26.18 14.70 13.05
CA VAL A 93 -26.30 13.66 14.08
C VAL A 93 -24.96 13.44 14.76
N THR A 94 -25.01 13.07 16.03
CA THR A 94 -23.85 12.59 16.79
C THR A 94 -24.12 11.17 17.21
N VAL A 95 -23.24 10.25 16.84
CA VAL A 95 -23.30 8.84 17.23
C VAL A 95 -22.08 8.51 18.07
N THR A 96 -22.30 7.96 19.27
CA THR A 96 -21.23 7.50 20.17
C THR A 96 -21.59 6.11 20.74
N GLY A 97 -20.76 5.09 20.57
CA GLY A 97 -21.16 3.75 21.04
C GLY A 97 -20.14 2.63 20.83
N GLY A 98 -20.29 1.52 21.57
CA GLY A 98 -19.15 0.63 21.89
C GLY A 98 -19.37 -0.87 22.08
N GLY A 99 -20.35 -1.51 21.44
CA GLY A 99 -20.56 -2.97 21.49
C GLY A 99 -20.52 -3.70 20.14
N GLY A 100 -19.88 -3.10 19.13
CA GLY A 100 -19.57 -3.77 17.85
C GLY A 100 -20.59 -3.58 16.73
N ALA A 101 -21.56 -2.67 16.89
CA ALA A 101 -22.51 -2.29 15.85
C ALA A 101 -22.07 -1.02 15.07
N ASP A 102 -22.57 -0.88 13.84
CA ASP A 102 -22.23 0.23 12.95
C ASP A 102 -22.95 1.54 13.36
N GLY A 103 -22.40 2.69 13.00
CA GLY A 103 -23.06 3.99 13.22
C GLY A 103 -24.28 4.17 12.32
N VAL A 104 -24.07 4.10 11.01
CA VAL A 104 -25.14 4.02 10.01
C VAL A 104 -24.99 2.74 9.19
N ALA A 105 -26.07 1.99 9.05
CA ALA A 105 -26.14 0.86 8.14
C ALA A 105 -27.22 1.09 7.08
N LEU A 106 -26.82 1.07 5.81
CA LEU A 106 -27.72 1.14 4.65
C LEU A 106 -27.72 -0.19 3.91
N THR A 107 -28.89 -0.81 3.69
CA THR A 107 -29.00 -2.08 2.95
C THR A 107 -30.14 -2.02 1.94
N ASN A 108 -29.85 -2.17 0.65
CA ASN A 108 -30.86 -2.02 -0.41
C ASN A 108 -31.57 -0.65 -0.35
N VAL A 109 -30.77 0.41 -0.30
CA VAL A 109 -31.21 1.80 -0.12
C VAL A 109 -30.77 2.67 -1.30
N PHE A 110 -31.61 3.63 -1.70
CA PHE A 110 -31.28 4.58 -2.76
C PHE A 110 -31.57 6.03 -2.37
N ASN A 111 -30.89 6.97 -3.03
CA ASN A 111 -31.16 8.41 -2.96
C ASN A 111 -30.97 9.05 -1.56
N GLY A 112 -29.98 8.55 -0.80
CA GLY A 112 -29.68 9.00 0.54
C GLY A 112 -28.51 9.98 0.62
N ARG A 113 -28.56 10.89 1.59
CA ARG A 113 -27.43 11.75 1.98
C ARG A 113 -27.12 11.59 3.45
N ILE A 114 -25.84 11.48 3.79
CA ILE A 114 -25.32 11.51 5.17
C ILE A 114 -24.35 12.68 5.24
N GLU A 115 -24.67 13.71 6.02
CA GLU A 115 -23.89 14.94 6.01
C GLU A 115 -23.69 15.61 7.36
N SER A 116 -22.58 16.34 7.51
CA SER A 116 -22.34 17.23 8.66
C SER A 116 -22.56 16.56 10.01
N SER A 117 -22.18 15.28 10.11
CA SER A 117 -22.46 14.44 11.28
C SER A 117 -21.17 13.87 11.88
N GLY A 118 -21.21 13.53 13.17
CA GLY A 118 -20.11 12.98 13.94
C GLY A 118 -20.35 11.54 14.33
N PHE A 119 -19.36 10.67 14.11
CA PHE A 119 -19.46 9.24 14.41
C PHE A 119 -18.22 8.74 15.15
N ASP A 120 -18.43 8.27 16.39
CA ASP A 120 -17.49 7.47 17.19
C ASP A 120 -18.08 6.08 17.41
N THR A 121 -17.54 5.07 16.75
CA THR A 121 -18.13 3.72 16.84
C THR A 121 -17.06 2.66 16.96
N ARG A 122 -17.35 1.57 17.67
CA ARG A 122 -16.45 0.41 17.74
C ARG A 122 -16.57 -0.58 16.58
N ALA A 123 -17.29 -0.24 15.52
CA ALA A 123 -17.34 -1.02 14.28
C ALA A 123 -17.09 -0.12 13.07
N ARG A 124 -18.00 -0.07 12.09
CA ARG A 124 -17.91 0.89 10.99
C ARG A 124 -18.74 2.12 11.32
N CYS A 125 -18.20 3.30 11.05
CA CYS A 125 -18.98 4.51 11.27
C CYS A 125 -20.14 4.59 10.26
N ILE A 126 -19.88 4.30 8.99
CA ILE A 126 -20.91 4.22 7.95
C ILE A 126 -20.67 2.95 7.11
N ARG A 127 -21.66 2.08 7.04
CA ARG A 127 -21.70 0.93 6.15
C ARG A 127 -22.86 1.07 5.17
N MET A 128 -22.59 0.75 3.90
CA MET A 128 -23.62 0.57 2.89
C MET A 128 -23.40 -0.69 2.07
N ASP A 129 -24.49 -1.41 1.81
CA ASP A 129 -24.50 -2.63 1.02
C ASP A 129 -25.65 -2.60 0.00
N SER A 130 -25.37 -3.06 -1.22
CA SER A 130 -26.38 -3.24 -2.26
C SER A 130 -27.22 -1.97 -2.52
N SER A 131 -26.60 -0.80 -2.43
CA SER A 131 -27.26 0.51 -2.39
C SER A 131 -26.80 1.41 -3.55
N GLY A 132 -27.46 2.54 -3.79
CA GLY A 132 -26.94 3.47 -4.81
C GLY A 132 -27.53 4.88 -4.85
N GLY A 133 -26.82 5.79 -5.49
CA GLY A 133 -27.17 7.22 -5.42
C GLY A 133 -27.05 7.75 -3.99
N ILE A 134 -26.03 7.30 -3.25
CA ILE A 134 -25.77 7.71 -1.88
C ILE A 134 -24.63 8.72 -1.85
N THR A 135 -24.78 9.80 -1.11
CA THR A 135 -23.69 10.74 -0.85
C THR A 135 -23.36 10.81 0.64
N VAL A 136 -22.10 10.58 0.99
CA VAL A 136 -21.55 10.73 2.34
C VAL A 136 -20.61 11.93 2.31
N GLN A 137 -20.98 13.04 2.96
CA GLN A 137 -20.26 14.30 2.81
C GLN A 137 -20.03 15.08 4.10
N ALA A 138 -18.85 15.69 4.23
CA ALA A 138 -18.56 16.63 5.33
C ALA A 138 -18.82 16.05 6.74
N ASN A 139 -18.60 14.75 6.93
CA ASN A 139 -18.73 14.09 8.23
C ASN A 139 -17.37 13.98 8.92
N ASN A 140 -17.42 13.86 10.25
CA ASN A 140 -16.27 13.55 11.09
C ASN A 140 -16.41 12.13 11.64
N LEU A 141 -15.60 11.20 11.11
CA LEU A 141 -15.61 9.79 11.42
C LEU A 141 -14.35 9.46 12.21
N TYR A 142 -14.48 9.15 13.50
CA TYR A 142 -13.35 8.97 14.39
C TYR A 142 -13.41 7.63 15.13
N ASN A 143 -12.24 7.02 15.35
CA ASN A 143 -12.08 5.79 16.11
C ASN A 143 -12.94 4.60 15.63
N CYS A 144 -13.32 4.59 14.34
CA CYS A 144 -14.13 3.54 13.73
C CYS A 144 -13.31 2.24 13.62
N LEU A 145 -13.36 1.35 14.61
CA LEU A 145 -12.41 0.22 14.74
C LEU A 145 -12.35 -0.74 13.54
N VAL A 146 -13.41 -0.82 12.73
CA VAL A 146 -13.41 -1.63 11.50
C VAL A 146 -13.14 -0.77 10.28
N ALA A 147 -13.97 0.25 10.02
CA ALA A 147 -13.76 1.17 8.90
C ALA A 147 -14.45 2.52 9.14
N GLY A 148 -13.91 3.62 8.63
CA GLY A 148 -14.63 4.89 8.59
C GLY A 148 -15.88 4.80 7.71
N VAL A 149 -15.68 4.53 6.42
CA VAL A 149 -16.76 4.28 5.45
C VAL A 149 -16.54 2.94 4.77
N SER A 150 -17.58 2.12 4.66
CA SER A 150 -17.55 0.87 3.90
C SER A 150 -18.69 0.81 2.90
N VAL A 151 -18.34 0.59 1.64
CA VAL A 151 -19.24 0.51 0.50
C VAL A 151 -19.07 -0.84 -0.17
N SER A 152 -20.14 -1.62 -0.25
CA SER A 152 -20.12 -2.95 -0.86
C SER A 152 -21.26 -3.13 -1.85
N ARG A 153 -20.98 -3.76 -3.01
CA ARG A 153 -21.99 -4.11 -4.04
C ARG A 153 -22.91 -2.96 -4.42
N SER A 154 -22.40 -1.73 -4.42
CA SER A 154 -23.18 -0.51 -4.55
C SER A 154 -22.82 0.23 -5.83
N ARG A 155 -23.60 1.23 -6.22
CA ARG A 155 -23.32 2.03 -7.41
C ARG A 155 -23.64 3.49 -7.22
N GLN A 156 -22.95 4.39 -7.92
CA GLN A 156 -23.23 5.84 -7.81
C GLN A 156 -23.11 6.33 -6.37
N VAL A 157 -22.06 5.91 -5.66
CA VAL A 157 -21.76 6.36 -4.30
C VAL A 157 -20.71 7.47 -4.38
N VAL A 158 -20.97 8.57 -3.68
CA VAL A 158 -20.02 9.68 -3.56
C VAL A 158 -19.63 9.86 -2.10
N VAL A 159 -18.37 9.63 -1.77
CA VAL A 159 -17.80 9.92 -0.45
C VAL A 159 -16.92 11.15 -0.60
N ARG A 160 -17.32 12.28 -0.02
CA ARG A 160 -16.61 13.54 -0.26
C ARG A 160 -16.38 14.43 0.96
N SER A 161 -15.20 15.04 1.04
CA SER A 161 -14.89 16.04 2.09
C SER A 161 -15.10 15.50 3.51
N ASN A 162 -14.95 14.20 3.74
CA ASN A 162 -15.04 13.63 5.08
C ASN A 162 -13.66 13.63 5.75
N LEU A 163 -13.66 13.83 7.07
CA LEU A 163 -12.50 13.56 7.91
C LEU A 163 -12.67 12.16 8.48
N VAL A 164 -11.73 11.26 8.18
CA VAL A 164 -11.66 9.91 8.73
C VAL A 164 -10.37 9.78 9.51
N SER A 165 -10.45 9.52 10.82
CA SER A 165 -9.28 9.51 11.69
C SER A 165 -9.29 8.35 12.69
N GLY A 166 -8.16 7.66 12.83
CA GLY A 166 -7.98 6.63 13.86
C GLY A 166 -8.87 5.39 13.68
N SER A 167 -9.30 5.10 12.45
CA SER A 167 -10.13 3.95 12.14
C SER A 167 -9.29 2.69 11.88
N GLY A 168 -9.91 1.50 11.86
CA GLY A 168 -9.27 0.27 11.39
C GLY A 168 -8.79 0.44 9.96
N GLU A 169 -9.72 0.43 9.01
CA GLU A 169 -9.50 0.93 7.65
C GLU A 169 -10.08 2.36 7.52
N GLY A 170 -9.57 3.22 6.63
CA GLY A 170 -10.18 4.53 6.42
C GLY A 170 -11.48 4.45 5.61
N ILE A 171 -11.35 4.30 4.29
CA ILE A 171 -12.48 4.13 3.36
C ILE A 171 -12.30 2.83 2.59
N VAL A 172 -13.34 2.01 2.55
CA VAL A 172 -13.34 0.70 1.88
C VAL A 172 -14.43 0.66 0.82
N THR A 173 -14.08 0.36 -0.43
CA THR A 173 -15.04 0.19 -1.54
C THR A 173 -14.83 -1.15 -2.23
N VAL A 174 -15.85 -2.01 -2.25
CA VAL A 174 -15.74 -3.39 -2.76
C VAL A 174 -16.86 -3.70 -3.75
N SER A 175 -16.48 -4.27 -4.89
CA SER A 175 -17.40 -4.76 -5.94
C SER A 175 -18.49 -3.74 -6.31
N SER A 176 -18.10 -2.47 -6.42
CA SER A 176 -19.03 -1.35 -6.64
C SER A 176 -18.68 -0.59 -7.92
N SER A 177 -19.63 0.18 -8.46
CA SER A 177 -19.44 0.88 -9.74
C SER A 177 -19.76 2.37 -9.68
N ASP A 178 -19.21 3.13 -10.63
CA ASP A 178 -19.59 4.52 -10.90
C ASP A 178 -19.52 5.40 -9.66
N SER A 179 -18.47 5.22 -8.86
CA SER A 179 -18.37 5.81 -7.53
C SER A 179 -17.16 6.73 -7.42
N ALA A 180 -17.26 7.71 -6.53
CA ALA A 180 -16.25 8.75 -6.38
C ALA A 180 -15.87 8.97 -4.91
N LEU A 181 -14.56 9.02 -4.65
CA LEU A 181 -13.94 9.43 -3.40
C LEU A 181 -13.25 10.77 -3.66
N VAL A 182 -13.79 11.86 -3.13
CA VAL A 182 -13.36 13.22 -3.50
C VAL A 182 -13.02 14.07 -2.28
N ASP A 183 -11.82 14.64 -2.24
CA ASP A 183 -11.38 15.57 -1.18
C ASP A 183 -11.52 15.02 0.25
N ASN A 184 -11.44 13.70 0.44
CA ASN A 184 -11.46 13.14 1.78
C ASN A 184 -10.09 13.27 2.44
N ARG A 185 -10.08 13.44 3.75
CA ARG A 185 -8.88 13.45 4.58
C ARG A 185 -8.89 12.20 5.46
N VAL A 186 -8.08 11.22 5.11
CA VAL A 186 -7.92 9.96 5.85
C VAL A 186 -6.58 9.97 6.56
N ILE A 187 -6.60 9.89 7.89
CA ILE A 187 -5.40 10.02 8.73
C ILE A 187 -5.35 8.91 9.76
N GLY A 188 -4.17 8.31 9.97
CA GLY A 188 -3.97 7.46 11.14
C GLY A 188 -4.81 6.19 11.12
N ALA A 189 -5.17 5.69 9.94
CA ALA A 189 -5.82 4.39 9.84
C ALA A 189 -4.84 3.31 10.31
N PHE A 190 -5.31 2.37 11.13
CA PHE A 190 -4.46 1.29 11.62
C PHE A 190 -4.02 0.37 10.48
N GLY A 191 -4.94 0.04 9.57
CA GLY A 191 -4.73 -0.69 8.32
C GLY A 191 -4.50 0.25 7.14
N THR A 192 -5.21 0.03 6.04
CA THR A 192 -5.11 0.84 4.82
C THR A 192 -5.90 2.13 4.97
N GLY A 193 -5.38 3.23 4.43
CA GLY A 193 -6.13 4.47 4.36
C GLY A 193 -7.36 4.34 3.47
N ILE A 194 -7.18 3.97 2.20
CA ILE A 194 -8.27 3.71 1.25
C ILE A 194 -8.03 2.36 0.58
N ARG A 195 -8.96 1.41 0.77
CA ARG A 195 -8.92 0.11 0.10
C ARG A 195 -10.05 -0.01 -0.90
N SER A 196 -9.72 -0.32 -2.14
CA SER A 196 -10.68 -0.46 -3.24
C SER A 196 -10.49 -1.77 -3.99
N GLU A 197 -11.52 -2.58 -4.07
CA GLU A 197 -11.45 -3.92 -4.66
C GLU A 197 -12.54 -4.18 -5.70
N SER A 198 -12.15 -4.70 -6.86
CA SER A 198 -13.06 -5.08 -7.95
C SER A 198 -14.02 -3.95 -8.35
N MET A 199 -13.51 -2.73 -8.41
CA MET A 199 -14.30 -1.54 -8.75
C MET A 199 -14.37 -1.31 -10.25
N SER A 200 -15.48 -0.78 -10.74
CA SER A 200 -15.58 -0.28 -12.12
C SER A 200 -15.93 1.21 -12.15
N ASN A 201 -15.23 1.98 -12.97
CA ASN A 201 -15.45 3.43 -13.09
C ASN A 201 -15.33 4.15 -11.73
N LEU A 202 -14.15 4.06 -11.12
CA LEU A 202 -13.82 4.66 -9.81
C LEU A 202 -13.04 5.96 -9.99
N SER A 203 -13.49 7.04 -9.36
CA SER A 203 -12.75 8.30 -9.27
C SER A 203 -12.25 8.54 -7.85
N MET A 204 -10.94 8.65 -7.66
CA MET A 204 -10.28 9.07 -6.42
C MET A 204 -9.57 10.40 -6.69
N LEU A 205 -10.21 11.50 -6.28
CA LEU A 205 -9.79 12.86 -6.65
C LEU A 205 -9.48 13.70 -5.41
N GLY A 206 -8.31 14.34 -5.35
CA GLY A 206 -8.02 15.35 -4.33
C GLY A 206 -7.94 14.84 -2.89
N ASN A 207 -7.84 13.52 -2.67
CA ASN A 207 -7.83 12.96 -1.32
C ASN A 207 -6.46 13.15 -0.66
N PHE A 208 -6.47 13.45 0.64
CA PHE A 208 -5.30 13.35 1.51
C PHE A 208 -5.36 12.00 2.23
N VAL A 209 -4.32 11.19 2.11
CA VAL A 209 -4.19 9.92 2.81
C VAL A 209 -2.79 9.80 3.41
N GLY A 210 -2.71 9.78 4.73
CA GLY A 210 -1.41 9.78 5.38
C GLY A 210 -1.37 9.20 6.77
N TYR A 211 -0.15 8.90 7.20
CA TYR A 211 0.18 8.43 8.53
C TYR A 211 -0.57 7.15 8.92
N THR A 212 -0.80 6.23 7.98
CA THR A 212 -1.26 4.88 8.33
C THR A 212 -0.28 4.21 9.28
N ILE A 213 -0.77 3.30 10.13
CA ILE A 213 0.06 2.69 11.19
C ILE A 213 0.71 1.39 10.73
N TYR A 214 -0.02 0.55 9.98
CA TYR A 214 0.48 -0.75 9.52
C TYR A 214 0.21 -1.04 8.03
N GLY A 215 -0.68 -0.28 7.37
CA GLY A 215 -1.10 -0.54 6.00
C GLY A 215 -0.63 0.51 4.98
N ASP A 216 -1.07 0.31 3.74
CA ASP A 216 -0.79 1.24 2.63
C ASP A 216 -1.66 2.50 2.75
N GLY A 217 -1.25 3.59 2.10
CA GLY A 217 -2.12 4.76 1.92
C GLY A 217 -3.34 4.37 1.11
N ILE A 218 -3.15 3.98 -0.15
CA ILE A 218 -4.22 3.53 -1.06
C ILE A 218 -3.87 2.16 -1.64
N ASN A 219 -4.78 1.20 -1.51
CA ASN A 219 -4.64 -0.13 -2.10
C ASN A 219 -5.76 -0.41 -3.11
N LEU A 220 -5.40 -0.59 -4.38
CA LEU A 220 -6.30 -0.89 -5.49
C LEU A 220 -6.11 -2.34 -5.94
N VAL A 221 -7.15 -3.18 -5.76
CA VAL A 221 -7.08 -4.62 -6.09
C VAL A 221 -8.17 -5.03 -7.06
N GLY A 222 -7.80 -5.27 -8.31
CA GLY A 222 -8.75 -5.63 -9.36
C GLY A 222 -9.73 -4.50 -9.66
N GLY A 223 -10.02 -4.32 -10.93
CA GLY A 223 -10.96 -3.27 -11.35
C GLY A 223 -10.71 -2.83 -12.77
N THR A 224 -11.56 -1.93 -13.24
CA THR A 224 -11.52 -1.41 -14.60
C THR A 224 -11.94 0.04 -14.62
N GLU A 225 -11.26 0.87 -15.40
CA GLU A 225 -11.55 2.30 -15.53
C GLU A 225 -11.46 3.03 -14.19
N GLY A 226 -10.27 3.50 -13.88
CA GLY A 226 -9.98 4.20 -12.64
C GLY A 226 -9.37 5.55 -12.92
N ASN A 227 -9.60 6.51 -12.04
CA ASN A 227 -8.91 7.79 -12.05
C ASN A 227 -8.42 8.13 -10.64
N LEU A 228 -7.12 8.04 -10.41
CA LEU A 228 -6.42 8.46 -9.22
C LEU A 228 -5.69 9.76 -9.52
N SER A 229 -6.36 10.91 -9.28
CA SER A 229 -5.81 12.22 -9.64
C SER A 229 -5.80 13.24 -8.51
N GLY A 230 -4.72 14.02 -8.42
CA GLY A 230 -4.65 15.14 -7.48
C GLY A 230 -4.57 14.72 -6.00
N ASN A 231 -4.26 13.46 -5.70
CA ASN A 231 -4.20 12.97 -4.34
C ASN A 231 -2.84 13.28 -3.70
N HIS A 232 -2.85 13.42 -2.39
CA HIS A 232 -1.66 13.64 -1.58
C HIS A 232 -1.47 12.48 -0.61
N LEU A 233 -0.38 11.75 -0.79
CA LEU A 233 0.03 10.62 0.03
C LEU A 233 1.19 11.07 0.91
N ASP A 234 1.08 10.85 2.22
CA ASP A 234 2.08 11.32 3.18
C ASP A 234 2.41 10.28 4.26
N SER A 235 3.66 9.81 4.23
CA SER A 235 4.29 9.05 5.31
C SER A 235 3.43 7.87 5.78
N ASN A 236 2.95 7.07 4.84
CA ASN A 236 2.21 5.86 5.16
C ASN A 236 3.18 4.75 5.61
N ALA A 237 2.71 3.81 6.44
CA ALA A 237 3.58 2.80 7.06
C ALA A 237 4.12 1.74 6.07
N ARG A 238 3.48 1.61 4.91
CA ARG A 238 3.89 0.72 3.83
C ARG A 238 4.05 1.53 2.54
N PHE A 239 3.22 1.26 1.53
CA PHE A 239 3.23 1.98 0.28
C PHE A 239 2.23 3.14 0.31
N GLY A 240 2.55 4.26 -0.33
CA GLY A 240 1.62 5.37 -0.57
C GLY A 240 0.46 4.92 -1.45
N VAL A 241 0.74 4.36 -2.62
CA VAL A 241 -0.25 3.71 -3.49
C VAL A 241 0.27 2.36 -3.95
N VAL A 242 -0.53 1.31 -3.80
CA VAL A 242 -0.29 0.00 -4.42
C VAL A 242 -1.40 -0.35 -5.40
N VAL A 243 -1.01 -0.79 -6.60
CA VAL A 243 -1.92 -1.19 -7.68
C VAL A 243 -1.70 -2.66 -8.02
N ASN A 244 -2.75 -3.47 -7.82
CA ASN A 244 -2.76 -4.90 -8.09
C ASN A 244 -3.85 -5.24 -9.11
N GLY A 245 -3.48 -5.48 -10.37
CA GLY A 245 -4.42 -5.95 -11.41
C GLY A 245 -5.58 -5.00 -11.74
N PHE A 246 -5.39 -3.68 -11.57
CA PHE A 246 -6.40 -2.67 -11.92
C PHE A 246 -6.21 -2.20 -13.38
N ARG A 247 -7.19 -2.47 -14.24
CA ARG A 247 -7.08 -2.15 -15.67
C ARG A 247 -7.53 -0.74 -15.98
N HIS A 248 -6.81 -0.07 -16.89
CA HIS A 248 -7.12 1.29 -17.34
C HIS A 248 -7.21 2.31 -16.18
N LEU A 249 -6.24 2.28 -15.27
CA LEU A 249 -6.11 3.28 -14.21
C LEU A 249 -5.36 4.52 -14.75
N THR A 250 -5.97 5.69 -14.65
CA THR A 250 -5.29 6.97 -14.82
C THR A 250 -4.68 7.39 -13.49
N VAL A 251 -3.38 7.71 -13.48
CA VAL A 251 -2.66 8.21 -12.31
C VAL A 251 -2.04 9.55 -12.69
N ALA A 252 -2.59 10.66 -12.16
CA ALA A 252 -2.16 11.99 -12.58
C ALA A 252 -2.10 13.01 -11.44
N ASN A 253 -1.11 13.91 -11.50
CA ASN A 253 -0.99 15.04 -10.58
C ASN A 253 -1.04 14.63 -9.10
N ASN A 254 -0.57 13.43 -8.74
CA ASN A 254 -0.49 13.01 -7.35
C ASN A 254 0.84 13.45 -6.76
N THR A 255 0.81 13.78 -5.46
CA THR A 255 2.00 14.13 -4.68
C THR A 255 2.23 13.06 -3.63
N PHE A 256 3.43 12.49 -3.61
CA PHE A 256 3.87 11.53 -2.62
C PHE A 256 4.97 12.15 -1.76
N THR A 257 4.79 12.14 -0.45
CA THR A 257 5.76 12.63 0.55
C THR A 257 6.16 11.46 1.43
N SER A 258 7.42 11.04 1.34
CA SER A 258 7.92 9.80 1.98
C SER A 258 7.08 8.56 1.62
N ASP A 259 6.58 8.53 0.38
CA ASP A 259 5.67 7.54 -0.19
C ASP A 259 5.96 7.45 -1.71
N GLY A 260 5.36 6.48 -2.41
CA GLY A 260 5.49 6.29 -3.85
C GLY A 260 4.36 5.47 -4.48
N LEU A 261 4.62 4.97 -5.69
CA LEU A 261 3.65 4.20 -6.50
C LEU A 261 4.17 2.79 -6.80
N MET A 262 3.69 1.83 -6.02
CA MET A 262 3.96 0.42 -6.24
C MET A 262 2.98 -0.20 -7.25
N ILE A 263 3.50 -0.85 -8.29
CA ILE A 263 2.69 -1.55 -9.30
C ILE A 263 3.05 -3.04 -9.30
N HIS A 264 2.07 -3.88 -9.00
CA HIS A 264 2.15 -5.31 -9.21
C HIS A 264 1.31 -5.71 -10.41
N THR A 265 1.96 -6.27 -11.41
CA THR A 265 1.29 -6.89 -12.55
C THR A 265 1.28 -8.40 -12.35
N ILE A 266 0.17 -9.07 -12.68
CA ILE A 266 0.10 -10.53 -12.72
C ILE A 266 0.08 -11.04 -14.17
N SER A 267 -0.21 -10.17 -15.14
CA SER A 267 -0.14 -10.50 -16.56
C SER A 267 0.17 -9.30 -17.46
N TYR A 268 0.71 -9.58 -18.66
CA TYR A 268 0.98 -8.57 -19.68
C TYR A 268 -0.30 -7.83 -20.09
N GLY A 269 -0.24 -6.50 -20.10
CA GLY A 269 -1.34 -5.64 -20.56
C GLY A 269 -2.39 -5.29 -19.51
N GLU A 270 -2.16 -5.60 -18.24
CA GLU A 270 -3.05 -5.18 -17.15
C GLU A 270 -2.96 -3.69 -16.83
N ILE A 271 -1.75 -3.14 -16.91
CA ILE A 271 -1.49 -1.73 -16.65
C ILE A 271 -1.18 -1.04 -17.97
N ASP A 272 -1.91 0.04 -18.23
CA ASP A 272 -1.65 0.95 -19.33
C ASP A 272 -0.72 2.07 -18.83
N PHE A 273 0.58 1.91 -19.05
CA PHE A 273 1.59 2.85 -18.55
C PHE A 273 1.48 4.25 -19.19
N ASP A 274 0.83 4.39 -20.37
CA ASP A 274 0.54 5.69 -20.98
C ASP A 274 -0.41 6.55 -20.10
N ARG A 275 -1.15 5.91 -19.19
CA ARG A 275 -2.09 6.58 -18.28
C ARG A 275 -1.45 7.03 -16.96
N ILE A 276 -0.16 6.83 -16.77
CA ILE A 276 0.59 7.40 -15.65
C ILE A 276 1.30 8.65 -16.15
N SER A 277 0.76 9.82 -15.82
CA SER A 277 1.29 11.08 -16.35
C SER A 277 2.54 11.55 -15.62
N ALA A 278 3.35 12.35 -16.31
CA ALA A 278 4.62 12.88 -15.82
C ALA A 278 4.48 14.00 -14.76
N ASP A 279 3.26 14.40 -14.42
CA ASP A 279 2.96 15.41 -13.39
C ASP A 279 2.80 14.81 -11.98
N ASN A 280 2.99 13.49 -11.83
CA ASN A 280 3.14 12.87 -10.52
C ASN A 280 4.52 13.19 -9.92
N VAL A 281 4.55 13.51 -8.62
CA VAL A 281 5.75 13.99 -7.94
C VAL A 281 5.97 13.19 -6.65
N VAL A 282 7.17 12.65 -6.48
CA VAL A 282 7.65 11.95 -5.28
C VAL A 282 8.73 12.79 -4.62
N ASN A 283 8.51 13.22 -3.38
CA ASN A 283 9.42 14.07 -2.61
C ASN A 283 9.85 15.36 -3.34
N GLY A 284 8.95 15.94 -4.13
CA GLY A 284 9.22 17.13 -4.93
C GLY A 284 9.99 16.87 -6.24
N LEU A 285 10.31 15.61 -6.56
CA LEU A 285 10.94 15.18 -7.81
C LEU A 285 9.97 14.38 -8.69
N PRO A 286 10.17 14.31 -10.01
CA PRO A 286 9.29 13.54 -10.89
C PRO A 286 9.26 12.04 -10.55
N LEU A 287 8.07 11.43 -10.64
CA LEU A 287 7.93 10.00 -10.86
C LEU A 287 8.11 9.74 -12.36
N LEU A 288 9.25 9.13 -12.75
CA LEU A 288 9.56 8.90 -14.16
C LEU A 288 9.12 7.51 -14.59
N VAL A 289 8.34 7.45 -15.67
CA VAL A 289 7.89 6.19 -16.27
C VAL A 289 8.44 6.10 -17.69
N TYR A 290 9.26 5.08 -17.94
CA TYR A 290 9.67 4.66 -19.27
C TYR A 290 8.93 3.39 -19.62
N HIS A 291 8.22 3.37 -20.75
CA HIS A 291 7.57 2.16 -21.21
C HIS A 291 7.62 1.95 -22.72
N ASN A 292 7.47 0.71 -23.18
CA ASN A 292 7.50 0.33 -24.60
C ASN A 292 8.72 0.92 -25.35
N CYS A 293 9.88 0.92 -24.68
CA CYS A 293 11.04 1.69 -25.10
C CYS A 293 12.25 0.81 -25.44
N ALA A 294 13.21 1.38 -26.18
CA ALA A 294 14.46 0.69 -26.46
C ALA A 294 15.66 1.64 -26.46
N SER A 295 16.78 1.22 -25.88
CA SER A 295 18.04 2.01 -25.82
C SER A 295 17.95 3.32 -25.01
N ALA A 296 17.02 3.41 -24.06
CA ALA A 296 16.94 4.57 -23.18
C ALA A 296 18.19 4.64 -22.28
N VAL A 297 18.71 5.85 -22.08
CA VAL A 297 19.83 6.13 -21.17
C VAL A 297 19.35 7.13 -20.14
N ILE A 298 19.38 6.72 -18.88
CA ILE A 298 18.95 7.50 -17.72
C ILE A 298 20.20 7.67 -16.86
N ASP A 299 20.89 8.81 -17.01
CA ASP A 299 22.16 9.08 -16.35
C ASP A 299 22.07 10.33 -15.47
N GLY A 300 22.19 10.18 -14.16
CA GLY A 300 22.17 11.29 -13.21
C GLY A 300 20.86 12.07 -13.16
N ALA A 301 19.75 11.47 -13.62
CA ALA A 301 18.45 12.12 -13.67
C ALA A 301 17.95 12.45 -12.24
N PRO A 302 17.39 13.66 -11.99
CA PRO A 302 16.70 13.97 -10.75
C PRO A 302 15.33 13.29 -10.77
N VAL A 303 15.19 12.21 -10.01
CA VAL A 303 14.01 11.35 -10.02
C VAL A 303 13.66 10.94 -8.59
N GLY A 304 12.38 11.03 -8.24
CA GLY A 304 11.88 10.61 -6.93
C GLY A 304 11.54 9.12 -6.88
N GLU A 305 11.14 8.56 -8.01
CA GLU A 305 10.89 7.12 -8.23
C GLU A 305 10.96 6.82 -9.73
N LEU A 306 11.52 5.67 -10.10
CA LEU A 306 11.73 5.28 -11.49
C LEU A 306 11.01 3.97 -11.82
N ILE A 307 10.12 4.00 -12.81
CA ILE A 307 9.43 2.84 -13.35
C ILE A 307 9.87 2.59 -14.80
N ILE A 308 10.32 1.37 -15.11
CA ILE A 308 10.74 0.96 -16.45
C ILE A 308 9.96 -0.31 -16.85
N ALA A 309 9.04 -0.19 -17.80
CA ALA A 309 8.15 -1.27 -18.18
C ALA A 309 8.27 -1.63 -19.67
N GLN A 310 8.37 -2.92 -20.02
CA GLN A 310 8.35 -3.38 -21.41
C GLN A 310 9.44 -2.72 -22.27
N CYS A 311 10.62 -2.53 -21.69
CA CYS A 311 11.74 -1.86 -22.35
C CYS A 311 12.92 -2.79 -22.60
N SER A 312 13.76 -2.45 -23.57
CA SER A 312 15.00 -3.19 -23.85
C SER A 312 16.23 -2.30 -24.00
N ARG A 313 17.41 -2.83 -23.68
CA ARG A 313 18.68 -2.11 -23.84
C ARG A 313 18.74 -0.78 -23.07
N VAL A 314 18.03 -0.71 -21.95
CA VAL A 314 18.02 0.47 -21.07
C VAL A 314 19.30 0.49 -20.23
N ARG A 315 19.83 1.68 -19.98
CA ARG A 315 20.94 1.91 -19.05
C ARG A 315 20.53 2.94 -18.00
N VAL A 316 20.53 2.55 -16.73
CA VAL A 316 20.26 3.43 -15.59
C VAL A 316 21.54 3.61 -14.79
N THR A 317 22.06 4.83 -14.74
CA THR A 317 23.34 5.16 -14.10
C THR A 317 23.28 6.40 -13.24
N ASN A 318 24.04 6.41 -12.14
CA ASN A 318 24.28 7.58 -11.29
C ASN A 318 23.00 8.26 -10.75
N VAL A 319 21.86 7.55 -10.68
CA VAL A 319 20.65 8.10 -10.06
C VAL A 319 20.73 7.95 -8.55
N THR A 320 20.13 8.90 -7.83
CA THR A 320 19.98 8.86 -6.37
C THR A 320 18.49 8.94 -6.05
N ILE A 321 17.95 7.88 -5.46
CA ILE A 321 16.54 7.78 -5.10
C ILE A 321 16.45 7.41 -3.62
N THR A 322 15.77 8.26 -2.85
CA THR A 322 15.72 8.15 -1.40
C THR A 322 14.34 8.48 -0.84
N ASN A 323 13.96 7.82 0.24
CA ASN A 323 12.70 8.03 0.95
C ASN A 323 11.48 7.91 0.01
N SER A 324 11.56 7.09 -1.02
CA SER A 324 10.42 6.65 -1.81
C SER A 324 9.88 5.33 -1.25
N ASP A 325 8.86 4.79 -1.87
CA ASP A 325 8.45 3.40 -1.66
C ASP A 325 9.35 2.43 -2.41
N VAL A 326 9.58 2.70 -3.69
CA VAL A 326 10.46 1.92 -4.54
C VAL A 326 11.48 2.85 -5.19
N GLY A 327 12.73 2.44 -5.20
CA GLY A 327 13.78 3.15 -5.92
C GLY A 327 13.60 2.99 -7.43
N ILE A 328 13.90 1.79 -7.93
CA ILE A 328 13.75 1.43 -9.34
C ILE A 328 12.85 0.20 -9.46
N LEU A 329 11.67 0.38 -10.07
CA LEU A 329 10.76 -0.69 -10.45
C LEU A 329 10.95 -1.03 -11.92
N THR A 330 11.12 -2.31 -12.24
CA THR A 330 11.16 -2.80 -13.62
C THR A 330 10.17 -3.92 -13.86
N TYR A 331 9.51 -3.88 -15.01
CA TYR A 331 8.58 -4.91 -15.46
C TYR A 331 8.90 -5.30 -16.90
N ALA A 332 9.13 -6.58 -17.17
CA ALA A 332 9.41 -7.06 -18.53
C ALA A 332 10.55 -6.31 -19.23
N MET A 333 11.61 -5.98 -18.48
CA MET A 333 12.80 -5.32 -19.02
C MET A 333 13.79 -6.36 -19.56
N ALA A 334 14.40 -6.11 -20.72
CA ALA A 334 15.33 -7.04 -21.35
C ALA A 334 16.68 -6.40 -21.71
N ASN A 335 17.78 -7.15 -21.66
CA ASN A 335 19.09 -6.73 -22.18
C ASN A 335 19.58 -5.38 -21.60
N SER A 336 19.30 -5.10 -20.34
CA SER A 336 19.45 -3.78 -19.74
C SER A 336 20.44 -3.78 -18.57
N ILE A 337 20.87 -2.58 -18.15
CA ILE A 337 21.90 -2.41 -17.13
C ILE A 337 21.44 -1.35 -16.12
N ILE A 338 21.41 -1.72 -14.84
CA ILE A 338 21.21 -0.83 -13.69
C ILE A 338 22.52 -0.78 -12.92
N GLU A 339 23.26 0.33 -13.02
CA GLU A 339 24.60 0.42 -12.43
C GLU A 339 24.96 1.74 -11.74
N ASN A 340 25.77 1.65 -10.69
CA ASN A 340 26.31 2.82 -9.97
C ASN A 340 25.23 3.77 -9.42
N ASN A 341 24.10 3.24 -8.97
CA ASN A 341 23.01 4.02 -8.41
C ASN A 341 23.04 4.01 -6.87
N GLN A 342 22.46 5.05 -6.25
CA GLN A 342 22.26 5.15 -4.81
C GLN A 342 20.77 5.03 -4.48
N LEU A 343 20.37 3.94 -3.83
CA LEU A 343 18.98 3.58 -3.58
C LEU A 343 18.81 3.35 -2.07
N VAL A 344 18.51 4.44 -1.35
CA VAL A 344 18.70 4.51 0.10
C VAL A 344 17.43 4.92 0.83
N GLY A 345 17.06 4.19 1.89
CA GLY A 345 15.95 4.62 2.75
C GLY A 345 14.57 4.48 2.12
N ASN A 346 14.39 3.61 1.11
CA ASN A 346 13.07 3.41 0.51
C ASN A 346 12.25 2.43 1.36
N HIS A 347 10.96 2.73 1.57
CA HIS A 347 10.09 1.96 2.46
C HIS A 347 9.88 0.51 1.99
N GLY A 348 9.87 0.26 0.68
CA GLY A 348 9.81 -1.07 0.10
C GLY A 348 11.17 -1.51 -0.43
N TYR A 349 11.38 -1.29 -1.72
CA TYR A 349 12.46 -1.90 -2.48
C TYR A 349 13.49 -0.88 -2.97
N GLY A 350 14.77 -1.24 -2.90
CA GLY A 350 15.81 -0.48 -3.61
C GLY A 350 15.68 -0.67 -5.13
N VAL A 351 15.82 -1.91 -5.58
CA VAL A 351 15.56 -2.33 -6.97
C VAL A 351 14.57 -3.49 -6.96
N TYR A 352 13.49 -3.37 -7.73
CA TYR A 352 12.54 -4.45 -7.99
C TYR A 352 12.57 -4.80 -9.49
N LEU A 353 12.93 -6.04 -9.81
CA LEU A 353 12.79 -6.63 -11.14
C LEU A 353 11.67 -7.67 -11.17
N GLN A 354 10.68 -7.44 -12.03
CA GLN A 354 9.61 -8.38 -12.31
C GLN A 354 9.66 -8.82 -13.78
N ALA A 355 9.55 -10.12 -14.02
CA ALA A 355 9.45 -10.71 -15.37
C ALA A 355 10.55 -10.25 -16.34
N SER A 356 11.72 -9.88 -15.84
CA SER A 356 12.80 -9.25 -16.60
C SER A 356 13.87 -10.26 -17.00
N SER A 357 14.58 -10.00 -18.11
CA SER A 357 15.57 -10.93 -18.65
C SER A 357 16.89 -10.31 -19.10
N ASP A 358 17.93 -11.14 -19.13
CA ASP A 358 19.23 -10.85 -19.77
C ASP A 358 19.83 -9.51 -19.34
N SER A 359 19.67 -9.17 -18.06
CA SER A 359 19.97 -7.84 -17.53
C SER A 359 20.96 -7.90 -16.37
N ILE A 360 21.63 -6.78 -16.14
CA ILE A 360 22.71 -6.65 -15.17
C ILE A 360 22.33 -5.61 -14.13
N VAL A 361 22.44 -5.97 -12.84
CA VAL A 361 22.32 -5.05 -11.71
C VAL A 361 23.68 -5.01 -11.03
N ARG A 362 24.47 -3.94 -11.22
CA ARG A 362 25.85 -3.92 -10.73
C ARG A 362 26.36 -2.63 -10.12
N GLY A 363 27.27 -2.73 -9.15
CA GLY A 363 27.93 -1.55 -8.59
C GLY A 363 26.99 -0.59 -7.86
N ASN A 364 25.78 -1.00 -7.50
CA ASN A 364 24.81 -0.15 -6.83
C ASN A 364 25.05 -0.14 -5.31
N ASN A 365 24.78 1.00 -4.69
CA ASN A 365 24.68 1.13 -3.24
C ASN A 365 23.20 1.10 -2.84
N VAL A 366 22.79 0.03 -2.16
CA VAL A 366 21.40 -0.23 -1.82
C VAL A 366 21.29 -0.44 -0.31
N SER A 367 20.92 0.61 0.42
CA SER A 367 20.94 0.56 1.88
C SER A 367 19.68 1.10 2.54
N ASP A 368 19.44 0.64 3.77
CA ASP A 368 18.40 1.18 4.66
C ASP A 368 16.98 1.09 4.06
N ASN A 369 16.74 0.14 3.14
CA ASN A 369 15.40 -0.10 2.58
C ASN A 369 14.61 -1.07 3.48
N SER A 370 13.38 -0.69 3.86
CA SER A 370 12.68 -1.38 4.96
C SER A 370 12.27 -2.82 4.62
N ASP A 371 11.94 -3.12 3.36
CA ASP A 371 11.68 -4.49 2.90
C ASP A 371 12.93 -5.12 2.30
N THR A 372 13.23 -4.92 1.02
CA THR A 372 14.32 -5.65 0.34
C THR A 372 15.21 -4.71 -0.46
N GLY A 373 16.52 -4.91 -0.40
CA GLY A 373 17.47 -4.17 -1.23
C GLY A 373 17.26 -4.45 -2.72
N ILE A 374 17.52 -5.67 -3.16
CA ILE A 374 17.29 -6.11 -4.55
C ILE A 374 16.31 -7.28 -4.56
N TYR A 375 15.14 -7.09 -5.15
CA TYR A 375 14.07 -8.09 -5.26
C TYR A 375 13.87 -8.53 -6.71
N LEU A 376 13.82 -9.84 -6.95
CA LEU A 376 13.55 -10.45 -8.25
C LEU A 376 12.34 -11.38 -8.16
N ASP A 377 11.42 -11.24 -9.11
CA ASP A 377 10.29 -12.15 -9.31
C ASP A 377 10.20 -12.57 -10.79
N THR A 378 10.15 -13.88 -11.02
CA THR A 378 9.93 -14.48 -12.35
C THR A 378 10.94 -13.99 -13.40
N CYS A 379 12.19 -13.79 -12.99
CA CYS A 379 13.24 -13.27 -13.86
C CYS A 379 14.06 -14.39 -14.53
N VAL A 380 14.77 -14.07 -15.62
CA VAL A 380 15.58 -15.04 -16.36
C VAL A 380 16.92 -14.44 -16.76
N SER A 381 18.03 -15.14 -16.52
CA SER A 381 19.35 -14.70 -17.00
C SER A 381 19.76 -13.33 -16.44
N ILE A 382 19.63 -13.14 -15.13
CA ILE A 382 20.05 -11.90 -14.46
C ILE A 382 21.46 -12.06 -13.86
N ASP A 383 22.30 -11.03 -13.99
CA ASP A 383 23.57 -10.91 -13.26
C ASP A 383 23.49 -9.79 -12.22
N ILE A 384 23.54 -10.16 -10.95
CA ILE A 384 23.62 -9.24 -9.82
C ILE A 384 25.08 -9.25 -9.36
N SER A 385 25.83 -8.19 -9.67
CA SER A 385 27.28 -8.19 -9.40
C SER A 385 27.84 -6.93 -8.76
N ASP A 386 28.83 -7.08 -7.88
CA ASP A 386 29.58 -5.95 -7.32
C ASP A 386 28.71 -4.91 -6.57
N ASN A 387 27.54 -5.28 -6.05
CA ASN A 387 26.67 -4.37 -5.30
C ASN A 387 27.03 -4.35 -3.80
N ALA A 388 26.83 -3.19 -3.16
CA ALA A 388 26.91 -3.02 -1.73
C ALA A 388 25.50 -2.90 -1.14
N LEU A 389 25.09 -3.89 -0.34
CA LEU A 389 23.78 -3.96 0.29
C LEU A 389 23.93 -3.93 1.81
N ALA A 390 23.31 -2.97 2.48
CA ALA A 390 23.46 -2.80 3.93
C ALA A 390 22.15 -2.40 4.61
N SER A 391 21.89 -2.94 5.80
CA SER A 391 20.78 -2.48 6.67
C SER A 391 19.39 -2.54 6.01
N ASN A 392 19.18 -3.44 5.06
CA ASN A 392 17.87 -3.67 4.45
C ASN A 392 17.08 -4.71 5.27
N GLY A 393 15.77 -4.88 5.06
CA GLY A 393 15.06 -6.04 5.60
C GLY A 393 15.67 -7.35 5.08
N HIS A 394 15.58 -7.60 3.77
CA HIS A 394 16.40 -8.56 3.06
C HIS A 394 17.47 -7.85 2.21
N GLY A 395 18.68 -8.41 2.12
CA GLY A 395 19.66 -7.92 1.15
C GLY A 395 19.21 -8.19 -0.28
N ILE A 396 19.15 -9.47 -0.65
CA ILE A 396 18.69 -9.94 -1.97
C ILE A 396 17.57 -10.96 -1.75
N SER A 397 16.46 -10.79 -2.46
CA SER A 397 15.31 -11.71 -2.43
C SER A 397 14.97 -12.16 -3.86
N VAL A 398 14.84 -13.45 -4.08
CA VAL A 398 14.67 -14.05 -5.41
C VAL A 398 13.56 -15.09 -5.37
N TRP A 399 12.57 -14.94 -6.26
CA TRP A 399 11.43 -15.83 -6.38
C TRP A 399 11.22 -16.27 -7.84
N ASP A 400 11.00 -17.58 -8.02
CA ASP A 400 10.69 -18.22 -9.31
C ASP A 400 11.57 -17.78 -10.48
N THR A 401 12.86 -17.58 -10.20
CA THR A 401 13.83 -16.98 -11.12
C THR A 401 14.87 -18.00 -11.56
N GLY A 402 15.32 -17.92 -12.82
CA GLY A 402 16.41 -18.77 -13.28
C GLY A 402 16.62 -18.73 -14.80
N PRO A 403 17.86 -18.84 -15.31
CA PRO A 403 19.14 -18.87 -14.58
C PRO A 403 19.49 -17.55 -13.88
N LEU A 404 20.27 -17.58 -12.80
CA LEU A 404 20.67 -16.38 -12.03
C LEU A 404 22.16 -16.44 -11.66
N SER A 405 22.85 -15.30 -11.78
CA SER A 405 24.21 -15.09 -11.32
C SER A 405 24.24 -14.02 -10.23
N VAL A 406 24.74 -14.35 -9.05
CA VAL A 406 24.95 -13.41 -7.94
C VAL A 406 26.43 -13.44 -7.60
N ARG A 407 27.18 -12.39 -7.94
CA ARG A 407 28.65 -12.39 -7.83
C ARG A 407 29.25 -11.18 -7.15
N ARG A 408 30.24 -11.39 -6.29
CA ARG A 408 31.02 -10.28 -5.68
C ARG A 408 30.16 -9.21 -4.99
N ASN A 409 28.97 -9.57 -4.53
CA ASN A 409 28.14 -8.67 -3.75
C ASN A 409 28.57 -8.69 -2.30
N VAL A 410 28.41 -7.57 -1.62
CA VAL A 410 28.60 -7.49 -0.18
C VAL A 410 27.28 -7.14 0.49
N VAL A 411 26.73 -8.10 1.23
CA VAL A 411 25.48 -7.98 1.98
C VAL A 411 25.80 -7.91 3.46
N ARG A 412 25.31 -6.89 4.17
CA ARG A 412 25.63 -6.67 5.58
C ARG A 412 24.42 -6.25 6.40
N ASN A 413 24.30 -6.76 7.63
CA ASN A 413 23.35 -6.29 8.64
C ASN A 413 21.88 -6.24 8.16
N SER A 414 21.47 -7.18 7.31
CA SER A 414 20.07 -7.23 6.87
C SER A 414 19.18 -7.84 7.97
N ALA A 415 18.08 -7.17 8.33
CA ALA A 415 17.31 -7.46 9.54
C ALA A 415 16.54 -8.78 9.50
N LEU A 416 16.03 -9.18 8.33
CA LEU A 416 15.25 -10.40 8.10
C LEU A 416 16.11 -11.51 7.47
N GLY A 417 17.07 -11.17 6.62
CA GLY A 417 18.02 -12.12 6.04
C GLY A 417 18.92 -11.49 4.98
N GLY A 418 20.13 -12.02 4.78
CA GLY A 418 21.07 -11.52 3.79
C GLY A 418 20.60 -11.84 2.37
N ILE A 419 20.42 -13.12 2.08
CA ILE A 419 19.94 -13.59 0.77
C ILE A 419 18.84 -14.63 1.00
N ILE A 420 17.69 -14.47 0.34
CA ILE A 420 16.68 -15.51 0.23
C ILE A 420 16.43 -15.81 -1.25
N ALA A 421 16.45 -17.09 -1.63
CA ALA A 421 16.30 -17.45 -3.03
C ALA A 421 15.54 -18.75 -3.27
N SER A 422 14.69 -18.71 -4.31
CA SER A 422 13.98 -19.82 -4.92
C SER A 422 14.13 -19.71 -6.43
N GLY A 423 14.51 -20.80 -7.10
CA GLY A 423 14.86 -20.70 -8.52
C GLY A 423 15.64 -21.87 -9.10
N VAL A 424 16.05 -21.72 -10.36
CA VAL A 424 16.77 -22.77 -11.12
C VAL A 424 18.10 -22.24 -11.66
N GLY A 425 19.14 -23.08 -11.59
CA GLY A 425 20.45 -22.78 -12.17
C GLY A 425 21.08 -21.51 -11.57
N MET A 426 20.93 -21.34 -10.26
CA MET A 426 21.43 -20.16 -9.55
C MET A 426 22.90 -20.34 -9.18
N VAL A 427 23.73 -19.34 -9.45
CA VAL A 427 25.16 -19.34 -9.13
C VAL A 427 25.48 -18.17 -8.20
N PHE A 428 25.84 -18.48 -6.97
CA PHE A 428 26.37 -17.53 -5.99
C PHE A 428 27.89 -17.69 -5.92
N GLU A 429 28.63 -16.67 -6.34
CA GLU A 429 30.09 -16.76 -6.46
C GLU A 429 30.81 -15.53 -5.89
N ASP A 430 31.81 -15.76 -5.05
CA ASP A 430 32.65 -14.70 -4.48
C ASP A 430 31.88 -13.61 -3.68
N ASN A 431 30.70 -13.92 -3.13
CA ASN A 431 29.92 -12.97 -2.33
C ASN A 431 30.39 -12.95 -0.86
N GLN A 432 30.17 -11.81 -0.19
CA GLN A 432 30.37 -11.64 1.25
C GLN A 432 29.02 -11.34 1.91
N VAL A 433 28.59 -12.21 2.83
CA VAL A 433 27.35 -12.03 3.60
C VAL A 433 27.73 -11.94 5.08
N ILE A 434 27.50 -10.78 5.70
CA ILE A 434 28.02 -10.41 7.01
C ILE A 434 26.86 -10.06 7.95
N GLU A 435 26.81 -10.69 9.12
CA GLU A 435 25.75 -10.52 10.13
C GLU A 435 24.35 -10.68 9.52
N ALA A 436 24.23 -11.59 8.55
CA ALA A 436 23.00 -11.85 7.82
C ALA A 436 22.99 -13.31 7.33
N GLY A 437 21.85 -13.99 7.43
CA GLY A 437 21.72 -15.39 6.99
C GLY A 437 21.44 -15.54 5.50
N VAL A 438 21.71 -16.71 4.94
CA VAL A 438 21.22 -17.09 3.60
C VAL A 438 20.21 -18.22 3.73
N THR A 439 19.10 -18.11 3.00
CA THR A 439 18.08 -19.14 2.92
C THR A 439 17.82 -19.51 1.46
N ILE A 440 18.01 -20.78 1.12
CA ILE A 440 17.67 -21.33 -0.19
C ILE A 440 16.45 -22.23 0.01
N TRP A 441 15.33 -21.84 -0.61
CA TRP A 441 14.03 -22.49 -0.39
C TRP A 441 13.84 -23.70 -1.30
N ILE A 442 13.12 -23.55 -2.42
CA ILE A 442 12.93 -24.60 -3.40
C ILE A 442 13.76 -24.24 -4.61
N SER A 443 14.70 -25.10 -4.94
CA SER A 443 15.62 -24.81 -6.03
C SER A 443 16.06 -26.06 -6.78
N MET A 444 16.71 -25.83 -7.91
CA MET A 444 17.33 -26.88 -8.71
C MET A 444 18.64 -26.36 -9.27
N ALA A 445 19.71 -27.12 -9.06
CA ALA A 445 21.04 -26.82 -9.60
C ALA A 445 21.63 -25.50 -9.06
N THR A 446 21.46 -25.23 -7.76
CA THR A 446 22.14 -24.11 -7.11
C THR A 446 23.62 -24.42 -6.92
N THR A 447 24.49 -23.49 -7.29
CA THR A 447 25.94 -23.56 -7.03
C THR A 447 26.35 -22.39 -6.13
N LEU A 448 26.93 -22.69 -4.97
CA LEU A 448 27.60 -21.70 -4.12
C LEU A 448 29.09 -21.98 -4.18
N ARG A 449 29.88 -21.01 -4.66
CA ARG A 449 31.34 -21.16 -4.69
C ARG A 449 32.09 -19.94 -4.18
N ARG A 450 33.13 -20.16 -3.38
CA ARG A 450 34.05 -19.12 -2.89
C ARG A 450 33.34 -17.95 -2.17
N ASN A 451 32.19 -18.18 -1.56
CA ASN A 451 31.51 -17.16 -0.78
C ASN A 451 32.04 -17.13 0.67
N SER A 452 31.96 -15.95 1.31
CA SER A 452 32.26 -15.77 2.73
C SER A 452 30.98 -15.44 3.50
N PHE A 453 30.69 -16.24 4.54
CA PHE A 453 29.56 -16.05 5.44
C PHE A 453 30.07 -15.78 6.85
N GLU A 454 29.79 -14.58 7.38
CA GLU A 454 30.27 -14.13 8.68
C GLU A 454 29.07 -13.78 9.58
N GLY A 455 28.98 -14.35 10.79
CA GLY A 455 27.89 -14.07 11.75
C GLY A 455 26.51 -14.65 11.40
N GLY A 456 26.31 -15.10 10.16
CA GLY A 456 25.12 -15.79 9.68
C GLY A 456 25.41 -17.19 9.11
N GLY A 457 24.40 -18.05 9.14
CA GLY A 457 24.46 -19.39 8.53
C GLY A 457 23.78 -19.46 7.15
N ILE A 458 23.82 -20.64 6.54
CA ILE A 458 23.00 -20.97 5.36
C ILE A 458 22.01 -22.05 5.75
N ASN A 459 20.75 -21.86 5.35
CA ASN A 459 19.70 -22.86 5.46
C ASN A 459 19.22 -23.29 4.07
N PHE A 460 19.31 -24.58 3.78
CA PHE A 460 18.75 -25.19 2.58
C PHE A 460 17.48 -25.95 2.94
N TRP A 461 16.37 -25.60 2.27
CA TRP A 461 15.13 -26.35 2.39
C TRP A 461 15.05 -27.51 1.41
N ARG A 462 15.22 -27.23 0.11
CA ARG A 462 15.24 -28.25 -0.95
C ARG A 462 16.01 -27.77 -2.18
N ASP A 463 17.03 -28.54 -2.58
CA ASP A 463 17.69 -28.39 -3.87
C ASP A 463 18.03 -29.75 -4.47
N THR A 464 17.60 -30.00 -5.71
CA THR A 464 17.76 -31.32 -6.37
C THR A 464 19.12 -31.56 -7.02
N ALA A 465 20.03 -30.57 -7.02
CA ALA A 465 21.38 -30.65 -7.58
C ALA A 465 22.34 -29.60 -6.98
N LEU A 466 22.40 -29.52 -5.64
CA LEU A 466 23.22 -28.53 -4.94
C LEU A 466 24.72 -28.78 -5.11
N THR A 467 25.48 -27.72 -5.41
CA THR A 467 26.94 -27.74 -5.45
C THR A 467 27.53 -26.70 -4.51
N LEU A 468 28.38 -27.12 -3.57
CA LEU A 468 29.10 -26.25 -2.63
C LEU A 468 30.62 -26.40 -2.84
N VAL A 469 31.33 -25.32 -3.17
CA VAL A 469 32.77 -25.35 -3.45
C VAL A 469 33.50 -24.19 -2.77
N ASP A 470 34.51 -24.47 -1.95
CA ASP A 470 35.41 -23.46 -1.37
C ASP A 470 34.71 -22.30 -0.61
N ASN A 471 33.54 -22.55 -0.01
CA ASN A 471 32.85 -21.54 0.81
C ASN A 471 33.47 -21.45 2.21
N ARG A 472 33.60 -20.22 2.73
CA ARG A 472 34.15 -19.93 4.06
C ARG A 472 33.03 -19.52 5.01
N PHE A 473 33.03 -20.11 6.20
CA PHE A 473 32.10 -19.77 7.29
C PHE A 473 32.89 -19.29 8.51
N VAL A 474 32.50 -18.14 9.06
CA VAL A 474 33.07 -17.57 10.29
C VAL A 474 31.93 -17.27 11.24
N ASN A 475 31.86 -17.98 12.37
CA ASN A 475 30.74 -17.88 13.33
C ASN A 475 29.35 -18.13 12.68
N GLY A 476 29.32 -18.88 11.58
CA GLY A 476 28.11 -19.31 10.87
C GLY A 476 27.99 -20.83 10.85
N SER A 477 26.82 -21.33 10.51
CA SER A 477 26.53 -22.77 10.42
C SER A 477 25.82 -23.09 9.11
N LEU A 478 25.99 -24.32 8.62
CA LEU A 478 25.30 -24.85 7.45
C LEU A 478 24.21 -25.81 7.94
N PHE A 479 22.98 -25.57 7.52
CA PHE A 479 21.81 -26.38 7.88
C PHE A 479 21.08 -26.87 6.63
N PHE A 480 20.61 -28.11 6.70
CA PHE A 480 19.71 -28.73 5.73
C PHE A 480 18.44 -29.12 6.49
N SER A 481 17.27 -28.65 6.08
CA SER A 481 16.01 -29.05 6.73
C SER A 481 15.62 -30.46 6.30
N GLU A 482 15.24 -31.30 7.27
CA GLU A 482 14.91 -32.71 7.06
C GLU A 482 13.63 -32.88 6.23
N ASP A 483 13.80 -33.02 4.91
CA ASP A 483 12.94 -33.82 4.03
C ASP A 483 13.72 -34.44 2.84
N ASP A 484 15.06 -34.41 2.87
CA ASP A 484 15.91 -34.89 1.76
C ASP A 484 16.68 -36.17 2.10
N ASP A 485 16.21 -37.25 1.49
CA ASP A 485 16.89 -38.53 1.24
C ASP A 485 17.95 -38.37 0.13
N GLN A 486 18.79 -37.33 0.20
CA GLN A 486 19.78 -37.02 -0.86
C GLN A 486 21.23 -37.12 -0.39
N GLN A 487 21.95 -37.97 -1.11
CA GLN A 487 23.33 -38.36 -0.90
C GLN A 487 24.29 -37.17 -1.05
N ALA A 488 24.83 -36.71 0.07
CA ALA A 488 26.06 -35.92 0.07
C ALA A 488 27.21 -36.82 -0.41
N GLY A 489 27.58 -36.69 -1.68
CA GLY A 489 28.77 -37.31 -2.24
C GLY A 489 30.01 -36.42 -2.04
N GLY A 490 30.88 -36.83 -1.12
CA GLY A 490 32.35 -36.68 -1.16
C GLY A 490 32.96 -35.29 -1.15
#